data_AF-A0A974PKH5-F1
#
_entry.id   AF-A0A974PKH5-F1
#
_cell.length_a   1.000
_cell.length_b   1.000
_cell.length_c   1.000
_cell.angle_alpha   90.00
_cell.angle_beta   90.00
_cell.angle_gamma   90.00
#
_symmetry.space_group_name_H-M   'P 1'
#
loop_
_entity.id
_entity.type
_entity.pdbx_description
1 polymer ?
#
loop_
_entity_poly.entity_id
_entity_poly.type
_entity_poly.pdbx_seq_one_letter_code
_entity_poly.pdbx_strand_id
1 'polypeptide(L)'
;MPATRVRAALSALAMTAAALLIPAGSALAQSPPTFQEYPLRDRVFGPGGAVFPDYVTPSEYGVTFMTGGTGTRSALFAAGTSDYNCQQTQIPTIQVLSAPPGGKVQIRFGAFTASAIDGGYTTRCLGRPAKGLIVSFKGKAAPGSRIALRVIYPPRGVWYDHVIPVPAQ
;
A
#
# COMPACT_ATOMS: atom_id res chain seq x y z
N MET A 1 -14.95 -76.26 26.39
CA MET A 1 -13.85 -76.26 25.40
C MET A 1 -13.79 -74.88 24.75
N PRO A 2 -12.59 -74.30 24.57
CA PRO A 2 -12.37 -72.86 24.70
C PRO A 2 -12.51 -72.09 23.38
N ALA A 3 -13.15 -70.93 23.40
CA ALA A 3 -13.15 -69.98 22.29
C ALA A 3 -12.12 -68.87 22.54
N THR A 4 -10.94 -69.13 22.00
CA THR A 4 -9.92 -68.24 21.43
C THR A 4 -10.11 -66.73 21.61
N ARG A 5 -9.16 -66.14 22.35
CA ARG A 5 -8.86 -64.70 22.36
C ARG A 5 -8.36 -64.28 20.97
N VAL A 6 -9.00 -63.29 20.36
CA VAL A 6 -8.41 -62.55 19.22
C VAL A 6 -8.10 -61.13 19.71
N ARG A 7 -6.82 -60.92 20.01
CA ARG A 7 -6.23 -59.59 20.16
C ARG A 7 -5.67 -59.15 18.82
N ALA A 8 -5.78 -57.84 18.59
CA ALA A 8 -4.95 -57.02 17.70
C ALA A 8 -5.21 -57.13 16.20
N ALA A 9 -5.88 -56.10 15.65
CA ALA A 9 -5.40 -55.31 14.52
C ALA A 9 -6.48 -54.28 14.14
N LEU A 10 -6.36 -53.05 14.63
CA LEU A 10 -7.14 -51.90 14.14
C LEU A 10 -6.22 -50.68 14.21
N SER A 11 -5.32 -50.59 13.25
CA SER A 11 -4.52 -49.39 13.01
C SER A 11 -4.43 -49.16 11.51
N ALA A 12 -5.51 -48.65 10.91
CA ALA A 12 -5.46 -48.05 9.58
C ALA A 12 -6.62 -47.08 9.39
N LEU A 13 -6.28 -45.89 8.87
CA LEU A 13 -7.13 -44.79 8.42
C LEU A 13 -7.84 -43.96 9.51
N ALA A 14 -7.20 -42.85 9.89
CA ALA A 14 -7.91 -41.59 10.07
C ALA A 14 -7.12 -40.49 9.38
N MET A 15 -7.74 -39.95 8.34
CA MET A 15 -7.18 -38.96 7.43
C MET A 15 -6.86 -37.66 8.17
N THR A 16 -5.70 -37.10 7.85
CA THR A 16 -5.26 -35.73 8.11
C THR A 16 -6.24 -34.72 7.50
N ALA A 17 -7.09 -34.11 8.33
CA ALA A 17 -7.73 -32.82 8.04
C ALA A 17 -8.43 -32.28 9.31
N ALA A 18 -7.73 -31.49 10.11
CA ALA A 18 -8.38 -30.48 10.95
C ALA A 18 -7.46 -29.26 10.95
N ALA A 19 -7.77 -28.36 10.04
CA ALA A 19 -7.08 -27.11 9.81
C ALA A 19 -6.97 -26.29 11.10
N LEU A 20 -5.73 -25.92 11.42
CA LEU A 20 -5.32 -24.61 11.93
C LEU A 20 -6.47 -23.71 12.39
N LEU A 21 -6.91 -23.90 13.64
CA LEU A 21 -7.57 -22.85 14.41
C LEU A 21 -6.51 -21.81 14.77
N ILE A 22 -6.20 -20.92 13.83
CA ILE A 22 -5.52 -19.66 14.15
C ILE A 22 -6.60 -18.78 14.78
N PRO A 23 -6.52 -18.42 16.07
CA PRO A 23 -7.40 -17.40 16.60
C PRO A 23 -7.08 -16.12 15.80
N ALA A 24 -8.10 -15.56 15.15
CA ALA A 24 -8.05 -14.23 14.57
C ALA A 24 -7.86 -13.24 15.73
N GLY A 25 -6.61 -13.05 16.12
CA GLY A 25 -6.20 -12.07 17.11
C GLY A 25 -6.63 -10.71 16.61
N SER A 26 -7.34 -9.99 17.48
CA SER A 26 -7.65 -8.58 17.37
C SER A 26 -6.50 -7.85 16.67
N ALA A 27 -6.76 -7.28 15.49
CA ALA A 27 -5.87 -6.30 14.88
C ALA A 27 -5.87 -5.08 15.82
N LEU A 28 -4.97 -5.12 16.81
CA LEU A 28 -4.71 -4.03 17.72
C LEU A 28 -4.35 -2.82 16.85
N ALA A 29 -5.04 -1.70 17.07
CA ALA A 29 -4.66 -0.42 16.51
C ALA A 29 -3.22 -0.11 16.97
N GLN A 30 -2.23 -0.47 16.15
CA GLN A 30 -0.83 -0.17 16.41
C GLN A 30 -0.61 1.31 16.11
N SER A 31 -0.16 2.03 17.12
CA SER A 31 0.39 3.38 16.97
C SER A 31 1.43 3.39 15.84
N PRO A 32 1.52 4.45 15.02
CA PRO A 32 2.56 4.56 14.01
C PRO A 32 3.95 4.37 14.67
N PRO A 33 4.81 3.49 14.15
CA PRO A 33 6.11 3.23 14.75
C PRO A 33 6.98 4.48 14.73
N THR A 34 7.77 4.64 15.78
CA THR A 34 8.68 5.78 15.94
C THR A 34 9.91 5.65 15.05
N PHE A 35 10.59 6.76 14.76
CA PHE A 35 11.82 6.76 13.96
C PHE A 35 12.96 5.91 14.55
N GLN A 36 12.86 5.53 15.83
CA GLN A 36 13.78 4.64 16.53
C GLN A 36 13.54 3.16 16.23
N GLU A 37 12.31 2.76 15.88
CA GLU A 37 11.92 1.34 15.79
C GLU A 37 12.30 0.68 14.47
N TYR A 38 12.63 1.43 13.41
CA TYR A 38 13.15 0.88 12.15
C TYR A 38 14.31 1.73 11.58
N PRO A 39 15.57 1.28 11.74
CA PRO A 39 16.73 1.94 11.13
C PRO A 39 16.53 2.05 9.61
N LEU A 40 17.00 3.15 9.02
CA LEU A 40 16.95 3.45 7.58
C LEU A 40 17.38 2.30 6.64
N ARG A 41 18.13 1.33 7.16
CA ARG A 41 18.75 0.24 6.43
C ARG A 41 17.78 -0.87 5.99
N ASP A 42 16.65 -1.04 6.70
CA ASP A 42 15.68 -2.13 6.43
C ASP A 42 14.46 -1.65 5.64
N ARG A 43 14.53 -0.42 5.09
CA ARG A 43 13.48 0.14 4.23
C ARG A 43 13.63 -0.40 2.82
N VAL A 44 12.58 -1.03 2.29
CA VAL A 44 12.52 -1.37 0.86
C VAL A 44 12.20 -0.07 0.10
N PHE A 45 13.22 0.48 -0.56
CA PHE A 45 13.07 1.64 -1.44
C PHE A 45 12.72 1.16 -2.85
N GLY A 46 11.46 1.33 -3.24
CA GLY A 46 11.00 1.07 -4.61
C GLY A 46 11.07 2.32 -5.48
N PRO A 47 10.75 2.22 -6.78
CA PRO A 47 10.66 3.37 -7.70
C PRO A 47 9.58 4.43 -7.32
N GLY A 48 8.90 4.25 -6.18
CA GLY A 48 8.03 5.25 -5.53
C GLY A 48 8.26 5.27 -4.01
N GLY A 49 9.47 5.63 -3.54
CA GLY A 49 9.73 5.89 -2.12
C GLY A 49 9.79 4.66 -1.20
N ALA A 50 9.82 4.93 0.12
CA ALA A 50 9.89 3.89 1.15
C ALA A 50 8.57 3.11 1.19
N VAL A 51 8.64 1.81 0.88
CA VAL A 51 7.54 0.87 1.09
C VAL A 51 7.60 0.44 2.56
N PHE A 52 6.48 0.59 3.27
CA PHE A 52 6.32 0.06 4.62
C PHE A 52 5.57 -1.27 4.52
N PRO A 53 6.27 -2.42 4.40
CA PRO A 53 5.62 -3.71 4.13
C PRO A 53 4.60 -4.12 5.21
N ASP A 54 4.70 -3.55 6.42
CA ASP A 54 3.84 -3.88 7.56
C ASP A 54 3.03 -2.69 8.11
N TYR A 55 3.11 -1.50 7.49
CA TYR A 55 2.30 -0.35 7.92
C TYR A 55 0.98 -0.31 7.14
N VAL A 56 -0.08 -0.82 7.77
CA VAL A 56 -1.45 -0.64 7.33
C VAL A 56 -2.02 0.51 8.12
N THR A 57 -2.29 1.66 7.49
CA THR A 57 -3.09 2.71 8.13
C THR A 57 -4.42 2.08 8.59
N PRO A 58 -4.84 2.21 9.86
CA PRO A 58 -6.00 1.50 10.38
C PRO A 58 -7.26 1.78 9.55
N SER A 59 -8.06 0.73 9.38
CA SER A 59 -9.35 0.71 8.71
C SER A 59 -10.34 1.65 9.44
N GLU A 60 -10.37 2.92 9.07
CA GLU A 60 -11.36 3.86 9.58
C GLU A 60 -12.31 4.28 8.45
N TYR A 61 -13.62 4.26 8.72
CA TYR A 61 -14.71 4.69 7.83
C TYR A 61 -14.92 3.91 6.53
N GLY A 62 -14.35 2.71 6.39
CA GLY A 62 -14.50 1.92 5.17
C GLY A 62 -13.71 2.47 3.97
N VAL A 63 -12.73 3.35 4.22
CA VAL A 63 -11.92 4.00 3.18
C VAL A 63 -10.57 3.31 3.04
N THR A 64 -10.15 3.11 1.79
CA THR A 64 -8.83 2.64 1.37
C THR A 64 -8.04 3.79 0.75
N PHE A 65 -6.75 3.88 1.07
CA PHE A 65 -5.79 4.82 0.48
C PHE A 65 -4.94 4.10 -0.55
N MET A 66 -4.96 4.57 -1.79
CA MET A 66 -4.37 3.88 -2.93
C MET A 66 -3.31 4.75 -3.59
N THR A 67 -2.26 4.11 -4.08
CA THR A 67 -1.22 4.75 -4.88
C THR A 67 -0.99 4.05 -6.21
N GLY A 68 -0.39 4.77 -7.15
CA GLY A 68 -0.03 4.28 -8.47
C GLY A 68 0.94 5.22 -9.18
N GLY A 69 1.06 5.08 -10.50
CA GLY A 69 1.78 6.03 -11.33
C GLY A 69 2.82 5.38 -12.25
N THR A 70 3.55 4.38 -11.76
CA THR A 70 4.51 3.61 -12.59
C THR A 70 3.76 2.77 -13.63
N GLY A 71 3.55 3.29 -14.85
CA GLY A 71 2.90 2.57 -15.95
C GLY A 71 1.88 3.37 -16.77
N THR A 72 1.51 4.59 -16.37
CA THR A 72 0.73 5.51 -17.22
C THR A 72 1.66 6.52 -17.88
N ARG A 73 1.49 6.76 -19.20
CA ARG A 73 2.42 7.45 -20.14
C ARG A 73 3.05 8.78 -19.67
N SER A 74 2.65 9.36 -18.55
CA SER A 74 3.21 10.61 -18.00
C SER A 74 3.10 10.75 -16.47
N ALA A 75 2.49 9.80 -15.76
CA ALA A 75 2.39 9.88 -14.31
C ALA A 75 3.68 9.36 -13.68
N LEU A 76 4.24 10.14 -12.77
CA LEU A 76 5.34 9.70 -11.91
C LEU A 76 4.83 9.09 -10.62
N PHE A 77 3.68 9.57 -10.15
CA PHE A 77 3.00 9.10 -8.94
C PHE A 77 1.52 9.46 -9.02
N ALA A 78 0.68 8.72 -8.32
CA ALA A 78 -0.72 9.07 -8.12
C ALA A 78 -1.16 8.60 -6.73
N ALA A 79 -2.09 9.33 -6.13
CA ALA A 79 -2.72 9.00 -4.85
C ALA A 79 -4.23 9.23 -4.94
N GLY A 80 -5.01 8.35 -4.32
CA GLY A 80 -6.47 8.43 -4.29
C GLY A 80 -7.06 7.70 -3.10
N THR A 81 -8.36 7.88 -2.88
CA THR A 81 -9.08 7.14 -1.84
C THR A 81 -10.33 6.49 -2.42
N SER A 82 -10.74 5.35 -1.86
CA SER A 82 -11.96 4.65 -2.27
C SER A 82 -12.66 3.94 -1.13
N ASP A 83 -13.92 3.57 -1.33
CA ASP A 83 -14.64 2.65 -0.45
C ASP A 83 -14.35 1.18 -0.80
N TYR A 84 -15.06 0.26 -0.14
CA TYR A 84 -14.99 -1.19 -0.41
C TYR A 84 -15.35 -1.58 -1.86
N ASN A 85 -16.21 -0.80 -2.51
CA ASN A 85 -16.66 -1.02 -3.88
C ASN A 85 -15.72 -0.37 -4.92
N CYS A 86 -14.58 0.17 -4.47
CA CYS A 86 -13.62 0.92 -5.27
C CYS A 86 -14.22 2.19 -5.89
N GLN A 87 -15.26 2.75 -5.26
CA GLN A 87 -15.80 4.06 -5.60
C GLN A 87 -14.98 5.12 -4.90
N GLN A 88 -14.61 6.17 -5.63
CA GLN A 88 -13.84 7.26 -5.05
C GLN A 88 -14.61 7.92 -3.91
N THR A 89 -13.94 8.17 -2.79
CA THR A 89 -14.56 8.82 -1.62
C THR A 89 -14.16 10.28 -1.54
N GLN A 90 -12.92 10.56 -1.14
CA GLN A 90 -12.38 11.89 -0.94
C GLN A 90 -11.17 12.10 -1.85
N ILE A 91 -10.74 13.35 -2.01
CA ILE A 91 -9.56 13.68 -2.81
C ILE A 91 -8.41 13.95 -1.85
N PRO A 92 -7.28 13.21 -1.93
CA PRO A 92 -6.10 13.55 -1.15
C PRO A 92 -5.55 14.91 -1.58
N THR A 93 -4.76 15.53 -0.71
CA THR A 93 -3.95 16.70 -1.09
C THR A 93 -2.51 16.26 -1.31
N ILE A 94 -1.89 16.76 -2.38
CA ILE A 94 -0.46 16.56 -2.63
C ILE A 94 0.20 17.93 -2.64
N GLN A 95 1.21 18.12 -1.78
CA GLN A 95 2.04 19.31 -1.72
C GLN A 95 3.42 18.99 -2.27
N VAL A 96 4.01 19.91 -3.03
CA VAL A 96 5.40 19.77 -3.50
C VAL A 96 6.31 20.37 -2.45
N LEU A 97 7.19 19.55 -1.86
CA LEU A 97 8.19 20.01 -0.89
C LEU A 97 9.46 20.47 -1.60
N SER A 98 9.88 19.71 -2.60
CA SER A 98 11.01 20.08 -3.46
C SER A 98 10.88 19.46 -4.85
N ALA A 99 11.47 20.12 -5.83
CA ALA A 99 11.53 19.66 -7.21
C ALA A 99 12.88 20.06 -7.82
N PRO A 100 13.41 19.28 -8.79
CA PRO A 100 14.65 19.61 -9.43
C PRO A 100 14.50 20.88 -10.29
N PRO A 101 15.57 21.68 -10.44
CA PRO A 101 15.57 22.83 -11.34
C PRO A 101 15.43 22.36 -12.79
N GLY A 102 14.84 23.21 -13.66
CA GLY A 102 14.71 22.92 -15.09
C GLY A 102 13.36 22.31 -15.52
N GLY A 103 12.43 22.12 -14.59
CA GLY A 103 11.06 21.71 -14.90
C GLY A 103 10.04 22.11 -13.84
N LYS A 104 8.81 21.64 -14.02
CA LYS A 104 7.67 21.91 -13.15
C LYS A 104 6.96 20.62 -12.82
N VAL A 105 6.64 20.45 -11.53
CA VAL A 105 5.72 19.41 -11.07
C VAL A 105 4.30 19.86 -11.39
N GLN A 106 3.53 18.99 -12.02
CA GLN A 106 2.12 19.19 -12.31
C GLN A 106 1.31 18.19 -11.51
N ILE A 107 0.31 18.69 -10.80
CA ILE A 107 -0.62 17.88 -10.01
C ILE A 107 -2.00 18.11 -10.59
N ARG A 108 -2.66 17.05 -11.03
CA ARG A 108 -4.00 17.13 -11.62
C ARG A 108 -4.88 16.01 -11.10
N PHE A 109 -6.16 16.30 -10.95
CA PHE A 109 -7.13 15.25 -10.71
C PHE A 109 -7.29 14.38 -11.97
N GLY A 110 -7.39 13.07 -11.81
CA GLY A 110 -7.55 12.14 -12.93
C GLY A 110 -7.69 10.68 -12.49
N ALA A 111 -7.64 9.79 -13.48
CA ALA A 111 -7.69 8.35 -13.27
C ALA A 111 -6.30 7.70 -13.36
N PHE A 112 -6.06 6.71 -12.52
CA PHE A 112 -4.84 5.91 -12.50
C PHE A 112 -5.18 4.46 -12.15
N THR A 113 -4.29 3.52 -12.44
CA THR A 113 -4.43 2.14 -11.94
C THR A 113 -3.80 2.05 -10.58
N ALA A 114 -4.55 1.61 -9.57
CA ALA A 114 -4.01 1.38 -8.24
C ALA A 114 -3.02 0.22 -8.28
N SER A 115 -1.76 0.47 -7.95
CA SER A 115 -0.70 -0.55 -7.92
C SER A 115 -0.24 -0.87 -6.50
N ALA A 116 -0.55 0.00 -5.53
CA ALA A 116 -0.25 -0.20 -4.12
C ALA A 116 -1.32 0.44 -3.23
N ILE A 117 -1.31 0.06 -1.94
CA ILE A 117 -2.20 0.57 -0.90
C ILE A 117 -1.32 1.19 0.19
N ASP A 118 -1.57 2.44 0.56
CA ASP A 118 -0.91 3.12 1.69
C ASP A 118 -1.60 2.79 3.04
N GLY A 119 -2.79 2.20 2.99
CA GLY A 119 -3.53 1.69 4.13
C GLY A 119 -5.05 1.71 3.90
N GLY A 120 -5.80 1.39 4.96
CA GLY A 120 -7.26 1.48 4.97
C GLY A 120 -8.00 0.14 4.88
N TYR A 121 -9.26 0.20 4.45
CA TYR A 121 -10.26 -0.85 4.69
C TYR A 121 -10.12 -2.14 3.87
N THR A 122 -9.66 -2.04 2.62
CA THR A 122 -9.57 -3.20 1.72
C THR A 122 -8.48 -3.07 0.67
N THR A 123 -7.92 -4.19 0.23
CA THR A 123 -6.96 -4.29 -0.90
C THR A 123 -7.60 -4.66 -2.22
N ARG A 124 -8.93 -4.88 -2.26
CA ARG A 124 -9.70 -5.31 -3.45
C ARG A 124 -9.53 -4.40 -4.67
N CYS A 125 -9.16 -3.14 -4.45
CA CYS A 125 -9.02 -2.12 -5.48
C CYS A 125 -7.66 -2.14 -6.20
N LEU A 126 -6.71 -2.96 -5.75
CA LEU A 126 -5.46 -3.18 -6.46
C LEU A 126 -5.68 -3.72 -7.87
N GLY A 127 -4.91 -3.21 -8.83
CA GLY A 127 -5.03 -3.51 -10.25
C GLY A 127 -6.25 -2.88 -10.95
N ARG A 128 -7.11 -2.16 -10.22
CA ARG A 128 -8.32 -1.53 -10.77
C ARG A 128 -8.10 -0.05 -11.09
N PRO A 129 -8.91 0.51 -12.00
CA PRO A 129 -8.99 1.95 -12.18
C PRO A 129 -9.45 2.62 -10.89
N ALA A 130 -8.69 3.64 -10.47
CA ALA A 130 -8.95 4.51 -9.35
C ALA A 130 -8.95 5.97 -9.82
N LYS A 131 -9.45 6.86 -8.96
CA LYS A 131 -9.44 8.31 -9.20
C LYS A 131 -8.76 9.02 -8.04
N GLY A 132 -8.08 10.11 -8.36
CA GLY A 132 -7.33 10.89 -7.37
C GLY A 132 -6.42 11.92 -8.01
N LEU A 133 -5.37 12.30 -7.31
CA LEU A 133 -4.37 13.23 -7.82
C LEU A 133 -3.23 12.47 -8.49
N ILE A 134 -2.89 12.91 -9.70
CA ILE A 134 -1.80 12.41 -10.52
C ILE A 134 -0.71 13.47 -10.56
N VAL A 135 0.51 13.04 -10.26
CA VAL A 135 1.72 13.84 -10.31
C VAL A 135 2.50 13.50 -11.57
N SER A 136 2.83 14.52 -12.33
CA SER A 136 3.73 14.43 -13.48
C SER A 136 4.80 15.51 -13.41
N PHE A 137 5.91 15.32 -14.12
CA PHE A 137 6.95 16.33 -14.25
C PHE A 137 7.11 16.73 -15.71
N LYS A 138 7.23 18.03 -15.96
CA LYS A 138 7.49 18.59 -17.28
C LYS A 138 8.73 19.45 -17.25
N GLY A 139 9.75 19.08 -18.01
CA GLY A 139 11.00 19.82 -18.16
C GLY A 139 12.21 18.90 -18.08
N LYS A 140 13.40 19.50 -18.15
CA LYS A 140 14.65 18.73 -18.07
C LYS A 140 14.98 18.45 -16.61
N ALA A 141 15.51 17.26 -16.36
CA ALA A 141 16.00 16.86 -15.05
C ALA A 141 17.35 16.15 -15.22
N ALA A 142 18.32 16.53 -14.39
CA ALA A 142 19.61 15.85 -14.37
C ALA A 142 19.41 14.38 -13.94
N PRO A 143 20.26 13.44 -14.38
CA PRO A 143 20.21 12.06 -13.93
C PRO A 143 20.23 11.97 -12.39
N GLY A 144 19.35 11.15 -11.81
CA GLY A 144 19.23 10.99 -10.36
C GLY A 144 18.40 12.07 -9.65
N SER A 145 17.81 13.01 -10.39
CA SER A 145 16.90 14.02 -9.83
C SER A 145 15.70 13.40 -9.12
N ARG A 146 15.21 14.09 -8.09
CA ARG A 146 14.11 13.62 -7.24
C ARG A 146 13.11 14.73 -6.98
N ILE A 147 11.83 14.36 -6.90
CA ILE A 147 10.76 15.22 -6.39
C ILE A 147 10.40 14.71 -4.99
N ALA A 148 10.33 15.61 -4.02
CA ALA A 148 9.77 15.31 -2.71
C ALA A 148 8.36 15.89 -2.61
N LEU A 149 7.40 15.06 -2.22
CA LEU A 149 6.00 15.41 -2.06
C LEU A 149 5.56 15.14 -0.64
N ARG A 150 4.55 15.86 -0.17
CA ARG A 150 3.75 15.48 0.99
C ARG A 150 2.37 15.06 0.53
N VAL A 151 1.99 13.82 0.81
CA VAL A 151 0.66 13.29 0.52
C VAL A 151 -0.15 13.36 1.80
N ILE A 152 -1.36 13.91 1.73
CA ILE A 152 -2.24 14.11 2.88
C ILE A 152 -3.59 13.49 2.55
N TYR A 153 -4.01 12.49 3.33
CA TYR A 153 -5.32 11.86 3.19
C TYR A 153 -6.32 12.44 4.20
N PRO A 154 -7.49 12.94 3.75
CA PRO A 154 -8.64 13.12 4.64
C PRO A 154 -9.18 11.72 5.05
N PRO A 155 -9.81 11.54 6.23
CA PRO A 155 -10.45 12.53 7.11
C PRO A 155 -9.62 13.02 8.30
N ARG A 156 -8.49 12.38 8.65
CA ARG A 156 -7.66 12.74 9.82
C ARG A 156 -6.48 13.65 9.52
N GLY A 157 -6.23 13.96 8.25
CA GLY A 157 -5.06 14.71 7.82
C GLY A 157 -3.75 13.94 8.01
N VAL A 158 -3.81 12.60 8.01
CA VAL A 158 -2.62 11.74 8.05
C VAL A 158 -1.79 12.04 6.81
N TRP A 159 -0.49 12.17 7.00
CA TRP A 159 0.42 12.56 5.95
C TRP A 159 1.71 11.76 5.99
N TYR A 160 2.35 11.65 4.82
CA TYR A 160 3.70 11.15 4.70
C TYR A 160 4.43 11.88 3.58
N ASP A 161 5.76 11.88 3.66
CA ASP A 161 6.61 12.44 2.63
C ASP A 161 7.03 11.32 1.66
N HIS A 162 6.87 11.58 0.38
CA HIS A 162 7.12 10.63 -0.71
C HIS A 162 8.19 11.18 -1.64
N VAL A 163 9.16 10.34 -2.00
CA VAL A 163 10.27 10.74 -2.88
C VAL A 163 10.21 9.93 -4.17
N ILE A 164 10.08 10.64 -5.29
CA ILE A 164 9.92 10.04 -6.61
C ILE A 164 11.16 10.34 -7.45
N PRO A 165 11.79 9.33 -8.06
CA PRO A 165 12.82 9.55 -9.05
C PRO A 165 12.22 10.20 -10.30
N VAL A 166 12.86 11.25 -10.81
CA VAL A 166 12.48 11.84 -12.10
C VAL A 166 13.30 11.15 -13.19
N PRO A 167 12.67 10.55 -14.21
CA PRO A 167 13.38 10.00 -15.36
C PRO A 167 14.24 11.09 -16.01
N ALA A 168 15.48 10.76 -16.37
CA ALA A 168 16.32 11.66 -17.15
C ALA A 168 15.66 11.92 -18.51
N GLN A 169 15.61 13.19 -18.92
CA GLN A 169 15.09 13.65 -20.21
C GLN A 169 16.11 14.53 -20.92
#